data_AF-A0A7Z0MYW5-F1
#
_entry.id   AF-A0A7Z0MYW5-F1
#
_cell.length_a   1.000
_cell.length_b   1.000
_cell.length_c   1.000
_cell.angle_alpha   90.00
_cell.angle_beta   90.00
_cell.angle_gamma   90.00
#
_symmetry.space_group_name_H-M   'P 1'
#
loop_
_entity.id
_entity.type
_entity.pdbx_description
1 polymer ?
#
loop_
_entity_poly.entity_id
_entity_poly.type
_entity_poly.pdbx_seq_one_letter_code
_entity_poly.pdbx_strand_id
1 'polypeptide(L)'
;MALTRSFKHTIVERVERDPAFARGLLDEAATLFLNSETETARLILRDLVNATLGFEQLAVVTDKPSKSLHRMLSAKGNPNMDNLAAIFGAMRQQLGVVLEVHAVKAQA
;
A
#
# COMPACT_ATOMS: atom_id res chain seq x y z
N MET A 1 -13.39 3.36 22.73
CA MET A 1 -13.34 2.73 21.39
C MET A 1 -12.03 1.98 21.23
N ALA A 2 -12.05 0.68 21.53
CA ALA A 2 -10.88 -0.19 21.64
C ALA A 2 -10.75 -1.17 20.44
N LEU A 3 -11.27 -0.78 19.27
CA LEU A 3 -11.29 -1.64 18.06
C LEU A 3 -10.12 -1.37 17.09
N THR A 4 -9.34 -0.31 17.29
CA THR A 4 -8.35 0.14 16.28
C THR A 4 -6.97 -0.52 16.44
N ARG A 5 -6.55 -0.89 17.65
CA ARG A 5 -5.26 -1.58 17.87
C ARG A 5 -5.34 -3.06 17.49
N SER A 6 -6.40 -3.74 17.91
CA SER A 6 -6.60 -5.16 17.58
C SER A 6 -6.73 -5.36 16.07
N PHE A 7 -7.52 -4.54 15.37
CA PHE A 7 -7.70 -4.68 13.92
C PHE A 7 -6.40 -4.49 13.12
N LYS A 8 -5.59 -3.47 13.45
CA LYS A 8 -4.29 -3.25 12.80
C LYS A 8 -3.30 -4.38 13.08
N HIS A 9 -3.29 -4.90 14.31
CA HIS A 9 -2.47 -6.07 14.66
C HIS A 9 -2.90 -7.30 13.85
N THR A 10 -4.22 -7.49 13.67
CA THR A 10 -4.76 -8.58 12.85
C THR A 10 -4.36 -8.48 11.38
N ILE A 11 -4.32 -7.27 10.80
CA ILE A 11 -3.87 -7.10 9.41
C ILE A 11 -2.38 -7.45 9.28
N VAL A 12 -1.53 -6.95 10.18
CA VAL A 12 -0.08 -7.25 10.15
C VAL A 12 0.17 -8.75 10.24
N GLU A 13 -0.39 -9.40 11.27
CA GLU A 13 -0.26 -10.85 11.47
C GLU A 13 -0.78 -11.65 10.26
N ARG A 14 -1.85 -11.18 9.61
CA ARG A 14 -2.44 -11.87 8.48
C ARG A 14 -1.61 -11.71 7.21
N VAL A 15 -1.07 -10.51 6.95
CA VAL A 15 -0.17 -10.26 5.82
C VAL A 15 1.08 -11.14 5.90
N GLU A 16 1.62 -11.34 7.10
CA GLU A 16 2.78 -12.22 7.32
C GLU A 16 2.47 -13.70 7.04
N ARG A 17 1.25 -14.17 7.38
CA ARG A 17 0.87 -15.60 7.28
C ARG A 17 0.19 -15.97 5.96
N ASP A 18 -0.38 -15.00 5.25
CA ASP A 18 -1.20 -15.20 4.06
C ASP A 18 -0.70 -14.32 2.90
N PRO A 19 0.18 -14.85 2.04
CA PRO A 19 0.66 -14.14 0.86
C PRO A 19 -0.45 -13.76 -0.13
N ALA A 20 -1.56 -14.51 -0.18
CA ALA A 20 -2.67 -14.18 -1.07
C ALA A 20 -3.41 -12.93 -0.55
N PHE A 21 -3.56 -12.81 0.77
CA PHE A 21 -4.09 -11.60 1.39
C PHE A 21 -3.20 -10.38 1.13
N ALA A 22 -1.88 -10.51 1.26
CA ALA A 22 -0.94 -9.42 0.98
C ALA A 22 -1.04 -8.93 -0.48
N ARG A 23 -1.14 -9.87 -1.44
CA ARG A 23 -1.37 -9.54 -2.86
C ARG A 23 -2.71 -8.83 -3.07
N GLY A 24 -3.79 -9.35 -2.47
CA GLY A 24 -5.11 -8.73 -2.55
C GLY A 24 -5.15 -7.30 -2.03
N LEU A 25 -4.40 -6.98 -0.96
CA LEU A 25 -4.27 -5.60 -0.48
C LEU A 25 -3.54 -4.69 -1.47
N LEU A 26 -2.52 -5.20 -2.17
CA LEU A 26 -1.83 -4.43 -3.21
C LEU A 26 -2.74 -4.17 -4.42
N ASP A 27 -3.49 -5.19 -4.85
CA ASP A 27 -4.46 -5.09 -5.95
C ASP A 27 -5.58 -4.10 -5.62
N GLU A 28 -6.11 -4.16 -4.39
CA GLU A 28 -7.11 -3.24 -3.87
C GLU A 28 -6.58 -1.79 -3.87
N ALA A 29 -5.37 -1.58 -3.35
CA ALA A 29 -4.76 -0.26 -3.34
C ALA A 29 -4.57 0.32 -4.75
N ALA A 30 -4.17 -0.50 -5.72
CA ALA A 30 -4.03 -0.08 -7.12
C ALA A 30 -5.39 0.24 -7.75
N THR A 31 -6.40 -0.61 -7.52
CA THR A 31 -7.76 -0.44 -8.03
C THR A 31 -8.40 0.83 -7.49
N LEU A 32 -8.34 1.06 -6.19
CA LEU A 32 -8.83 2.28 -5.54
C LEU A 32 -8.12 3.52 -6.06
N PHE A 33 -6.80 3.47 -6.22
CA PHE A 33 -6.04 4.58 -6.75
C PHE A 33 -6.49 4.95 -8.17
N LEU A 34 -6.63 3.96 -9.06
CA LEU A 34 -7.07 4.17 -10.44
C LEU A 34 -8.53 4.64 -10.55
N ASN A 35 -9.37 4.32 -9.56
CA ASN A 35 -10.75 4.80 -9.46
C ASN A 35 -10.91 6.09 -8.62
N SER A 36 -9.82 6.83 -8.40
CA SER A 36 -9.80 8.12 -7.68
C SER A 36 -10.10 8.05 -6.17
N GLU A 37 -10.13 6.87 -5.56
CA GLU A 37 -10.27 6.65 -4.12
C GLU A 37 -8.91 6.74 -3.40
N THR A 38 -8.24 7.88 -3.60
CA THR A 38 -6.80 8.01 -3.27
C THR A 38 -6.49 7.95 -1.77
N GLU A 39 -7.40 8.39 -0.90
CA GLU A 39 -7.20 8.31 0.56
C GLU A 39 -7.12 6.87 1.04
N THR A 40 -8.11 6.05 0.66
CA THR A 40 -8.16 4.64 1.02
C THR A 40 -6.96 3.88 0.45
N ALA A 41 -6.61 4.13 -0.82
CA ALA A 41 -5.42 3.55 -1.43
C ALA A 41 -4.13 3.85 -0.64
N ARG A 42 -3.92 5.10 -0.20
CA ARG A 42 -2.76 5.47 0.63
C ARG A 42 -2.74 4.74 1.97
N LEU A 43 -3.88 4.60 2.62
CA LEU A 43 -3.99 3.93 3.91
C LEU A 43 -3.72 2.43 3.80
N ILE A 44 -4.26 1.77 2.76
CA ILE A 44 -3.96 0.36 2.50
C ILE A 44 -2.47 0.16 2.18
N LEU A 45 -1.88 1.00 1.33
CA LEU A 45 -0.43 0.95 1.07
C LEU A 45 0.39 1.15 2.34
N ARG A 46 0.00 2.08 3.20
CA ARG A 46 0.68 2.30 4.48
C ARG A 46 0.64 1.05 5.35
N ASP A 47 -0.53 0.44 5.49
CA ASP A 47 -0.70 -0.74 6.34
C ASP A 47 0.07 -1.94 5.75
N LEU A 48 0.06 -2.09 4.43
CA LEU A 48 0.84 -3.11 3.72
C LEU A 48 2.35 -2.90 3.86
N VAL A 49 2.85 -1.66 3.75
CA VAL A 49 4.26 -1.33 4.01
C VAL A 49 4.65 -1.69 5.44
N ASN A 50 3.84 -1.27 6.43
CA ASN A 50 4.12 -1.57 7.84
C ASN A 50 4.16 -3.07 8.14
N ALA A 51 3.32 -3.86 7.45
CA ALA A 51 3.19 -5.29 7.64
C ALA A 51 4.22 -6.14 6.87
N THR A 52 5.04 -5.52 6.01
CA THR A 52 5.99 -6.24 5.15
C THR A 52 7.41 -5.70 5.30
N LEU A 53 7.81 -4.74 4.46
CA LEU A 53 9.18 -4.25 4.41
C LEU A 53 9.48 -3.15 5.45
N GLY A 54 8.45 -2.46 5.95
CA GLY A 54 8.58 -1.31 6.83
C GLY A 54 9.08 -0.04 6.12
N PHE A 55 8.91 1.11 6.77
CA PHE A 55 9.26 2.41 6.17
C PHE A 55 10.77 2.67 6.08
N GLU A 56 11.58 2.06 6.94
CA GLU A 56 13.03 2.20 6.89
C GLU A 56 13.63 1.49 5.67
N GLN A 57 13.21 0.26 5.40
CA GLN A 57 13.64 -0.42 4.17
C GLN A 57 13.05 0.26 2.93
N LEU A 58 11.82 0.80 3.01
CA LEU A 58 11.20 1.53 1.91
C LEU A 58 12.02 2.75 1.54
N ALA A 59 12.55 3.45 2.56
CA ALA A 59 13.38 4.62 2.39
C ALA A 59 14.66 4.30 1.61
N VAL A 60 15.30 3.17 1.92
CA VAL A 60 16.50 2.70 1.22
C VAL A 60 16.21 2.39 -0.25
N VAL A 61 15.16 1.60 -0.53
CA VAL A 61 14.88 1.15 -1.91
C VAL A 61 14.31 2.24 -2.81
N THR A 62 13.65 3.26 -2.25
CA THR A 62 13.08 4.38 -3.01
C THR A 62 13.98 5.62 -3.04
N ASP A 63 15.09 5.61 -2.30
CA ASP A 63 15.93 6.78 -2.05
C ASP A 63 15.08 7.99 -1.59
N LYS A 64 14.27 7.78 -0.54
CA LYS A 64 13.37 8.79 0.04
C LYS A 64 13.44 8.73 1.56
N PRO A 65 13.41 9.86 2.28
CA PRO A 65 13.38 9.82 3.73
C PRO A 65 12.14 9.10 4.28
N SER A 66 12.31 8.18 5.23
CA SER A 66 11.24 7.43 5.92
C SER A 66 10.11 8.36 6.42
N LYS A 67 10.46 9.49 7.06
CA LYS A 67 9.50 10.52 7.50
C LYS A 67 8.65 11.09 6.36
N SER A 68 9.22 11.24 5.17
CA SER A 68 8.53 11.72 3.98
C SER A 68 7.53 10.68 3.48
N LEU A 69 7.96 9.42 3.40
CA LEU A 69 7.11 8.29 3.00
C LEU A 69 5.92 8.11 3.96
N HIS A 70 6.15 8.20 5.27
CA HIS A 70 5.07 8.21 6.26
C HIS A 70 4.07 9.34 5.97
N ARG A 71 4.53 10.57 5.73
CA ARG A 71 3.64 11.71 5.42
C ARG A 71 2.87 11.49 4.12
N MET A 72 3.55 11.00 3.08
CA MET A 72 2.97 10.68 1.76
C MET A 72 1.84 9.66 1.86
N LEU A 73 1.99 8.59 2.65
CA LEU A 73 0.98 7.56 2.82
C LEU A 73 0.01 7.82 3.98
N SER A 74 -0.15 9.08 4.41
CA SER A 74 -1.16 9.46 5.40
C SER A 74 -2.52 9.71 4.75
N ALA A 75 -3.59 9.79 5.56
CA ALA A 75 -4.94 10.13 5.09
C ALA A 75 -4.94 11.42 4.25
N LYS A 76 -4.22 12.45 4.71
CA LYS A 76 -4.03 13.73 4.01
C LYS A 76 -2.75 13.81 3.16
N GLY A 77 -2.10 12.67 2.93
CA GLY A 77 -0.86 12.58 2.17
C GLY A 77 -1.10 12.83 0.69
N ASN A 78 -0.06 13.29 -0.01
CA ASN A 78 -0.11 13.51 -1.45
C ASN A 78 1.25 13.15 -2.07
N PRO A 79 1.51 11.84 -2.30
CA PRO A 79 2.67 11.45 -3.09
C PRO A 79 2.48 11.93 -4.52
N ASN A 80 3.51 12.52 -5.12
CA ASN A 80 3.51 12.72 -6.56
C ASN A 80 3.56 11.37 -7.30
N MET A 81 3.35 11.40 -8.61
CA MET A 81 3.27 10.20 -9.44
C MET A 81 4.53 9.33 -9.33
N ASP A 82 5.73 9.94 -9.38
CA ASP A 82 7.00 9.20 -9.33
C ASP A 82 7.21 8.50 -7.98
N ASN A 83 6.90 9.19 -6.88
CA ASN A 83 7.00 8.60 -5.54
C ASN A 83 6.00 7.46 -5.37
N LEU A 84 4.78 7.63 -5.88
CA LEU A 84 3.77 6.59 -5.80
C LEU A 84 4.17 5.37 -6.65
N ALA A 85 4.68 5.58 -7.85
CA ALA A 85 5.21 4.52 -8.71
C ALA A 85 6.39 3.79 -8.05
N ALA A 86 7.30 4.51 -7.38
CA ALA A 86 8.40 3.90 -6.63
C ALA A 86 7.91 3.05 -5.46
N ILE A 87 6.89 3.52 -4.72
CA ILE A 87 6.27 2.77 -3.62
C ILE A 87 5.60 1.49 -4.13
N PHE A 88 4.75 1.58 -5.16
CA PHE A 88 4.15 0.39 -5.80
C PHE A 88 5.22 -0.55 -6.36
N GLY A 89 6.28 -0.01 -6.96
CA GLY A 89 7.43 -0.77 -7.46
C GLY A 89 8.10 -1.59 -6.37
N ALA A 90 8.41 -0.96 -5.23
CA ALA A 90 8.98 -1.63 -4.07
C ALA A 90 8.05 -2.72 -3.52
N MET A 91 6.75 -2.43 -3.41
CA MET A 91 5.78 -3.42 -2.93
C MET A 91 5.64 -4.63 -3.86
N ARG A 92 5.58 -4.40 -5.18
CA ARG A 92 5.54 -5.48 -6.18
C ARG A 92 6.77 -6.39 -6.08
N GLN A 93 7.95 -5.79 -5.96
CA GLN A 93 9.20 -6.54 -5.79
C GLN A 93 9.20 -7.34 -4.48
N GLN A 94 8.78 -6.73 -3.37
CA GLN A 94 8.68 -7.39 -2.07
C GLN A 94 7.71 -8.58 -2.08
N LEU A 95 6.59 -8.47 -2.79
CA LEU A 95 5.58 -9.52 -2.89
C LEU A 95 5.83 -10.51 -4.04
N GLY A 96 6.84 -10.29 -4.88
CA GLY A 96 7.14 -11.13 -6.04
C GLY A 96 6.03 -11.14 -7.10
N VAL A 97 5.38 -10.00 -7.32
CA VAL A 97 4.23 -9.87 -8.25
C VAL A 97 4.43 -8.80 -9.31
N VAL A 98 3.65 -8.91 -10.38
CA VAL A 98 3.44 -7.87 -11.40
C VAL A 98 1.97 -7.46 -11.33
N LEU A 99 1.69 -6.18 -11.57
CA LEU A 99 0.33 -5.67 -11.71
C LEU A 99 -0.02 -5.63 -13.19
N GLU A 100 -1.15 -6.25 -13.54
CA GLU A 100 -1.76 -6.17 -14.86
C GLU A 100 -3.10 -5.44 -14.71
N VAL A 101 -3.36 -4.44 -15.55
CA VAL A 101 -4.51 -3.54 -15.41
C VAL A 101 -5.38 -3.62 -16.66
N HIS A 102 -6.67 -3.85 -16.45
CA HIS A 102 -7.67 -3.88 -17.52
C HIS A 102 -8.84 -2.98 -17.15
N ALA A 103 -9.24 -2.10 -18.07
CA ALA A 103 -10.50 -1.38 -17.94
C ALA A 103 -11.67 -2.36 -18.14
N VAL A 104 -12.64 -2.31 -17.22
CA VAL A 104 -13.88 -3.08 -17.31
C VAL A 104 -15.06 -2.15 -17.58
N LYS A 105 -16.15 -2.69 -18.09
CA LYS A 105 -17.39 -1.91 -18.27
C LYS A 105 -17.88 -1.44 -16.90
N ALA A 106 -18.13 -0.14 -16.76
CA ALA A 106 -18.78 0.39 -15.56
C ALA A 106 -20.15 -0.28 -15.37
N GLN A 107 -20.41 -0.74 -14.14
CA GLN A 107 -21.76 -1.15 -13.76
C GLN A 107 -22.59 0.14 -13.73
N ALA A 108 -23.63 0.17 -14.56
CA ALA A 108 -24.55 1.30 -14.69
C ALA A 108 -25.42 1.47 -13.44
#